data_AF-A0A6N9VGZ1-F1
#
_entry.id   AF-A0A6N9VGZ1-F1
#
_cell.length_a   1.000
_cell.length_b   1.000
_cell.length_c   1.000
_cell.angle_alpha   90.00
_cell.angle_beta   90.00
_cell.angle_gamma   90.00
#
_symmetry.space_group_name_H-M   'P 1'
#
loop_
_entity.id
_entity.type
_entity.pdbx_description
1 polymer ?
#
loop_
_entity_poly.entity_id
_entity_poly.type
_entity_poly.pdbx_seq_one_letter_code
_entity_poly.pdbx_strand_id
1 'polypeptide(L)'
;MRAIANTRVSVLTGTSVDEWGDTVDNNTPAVSGIPASLVERSRLITTPEQPTPRVIRYTVGRLPGRTPVGPEDRIRDDRTGAIYAITAVTPPSGVGHQPDLRLDLKRVT
;
A
#
# COMPACT_ATOMS: atom_id res chain seq x y z
N MET A 1 3.45 20.00 1.29
CA MET A 1 3.26 19.40 2.64
C MET A 1 3.99 18.06 2.65
N ARG A 2 5.12 17.95 3.37
CA ARG A 2 5.92 16.72 3.46
C ARG A 2 5.27 15.80 4.48
N ALA A 3 4.99 14.55 4.14
CA ALA A 3 4.42 13.62 5.13
C ALA A 3 5.48 13.29 6.19
N ILE A 4 5.10 13.30 7.47
CA ILE A 4 5.96 12.76 8.53
C ILE A 4 5.84 11.24 8.46
N ALA A 5 6.97 10.56 8.25
CA ALA A 5 7.03 9.11 8.29
C ALA A 5 6.70 8.63 9.70
N ASN A 6 5.66 7.80 9.83
CA ASN A 6 5.24 7.24 11.11
C ASN A 6 5.72 5.80 11.30
N THR A 7 6.14 5.14 10.22
CA THR A 7 6.68 3.78 10.24
C THR A 7 7.68 3.55 9.11
N ARG A 8 8.31 2.37 9.12
CA ARG A 8 9.09 1.85 8.00
C ARG A 8 8.33 0.70 7.36
N VAL A 9 8.41 0.62 6.05
CA VAL A 9 7.76 -0.43 5.28
C VAL A 9 8.74 -1.13 4.38
N SER A 10 8.46 -2.40 4.14
CA SER A 10 9.11 -3.22 3.13
C SER A 10 8.13 -3.52 2.00
N VAL A 11 8.59 -3.40 0.77
CA VAL A 11 7.82 -3.75 -0.43
C VAL A 11 8.08 -5.22 -0.75
N LEU A 12 7.01 -6.00 -0.83
CA LEU A 12 7.00 -7.40 -1.23
C LEU A 12 6.58 -7.46 -2.70
N THR A 13 7.48 -7.97 -3.55
CA THR A 13 7.25 -8.07 -5.00
C THR A 13 7.35 -9.53 -5.45
N GLY A 14 6.48 -9.86 -6.39
CA GLY A 14 6.50 -11.12 -7.12
C GLY A 14 5.75 -12.25 -6.44
N THR A 15 5.76 -13.38 -7.12
CA THR A 15 5.19 -14.64 -6.68
C THR A 15 6.32 -15.68 -6.55
N SER A 16 6.18 -16.58 -5.58
CA SER A 16 7.03 -17.76 -5.41
C SER A 16 6.21 -19.02 -5.68
N VAL A 17 6.87 -20.15 -5.90
CA VAL A 17 6.21 -21.45 -6.01
C VAL A 17 6.30 -22.13 -4.64
N ASP A 18 5.18 -22.65 -4.14
CA ASP A 18 5.19 -23.43 -2.90
C ASP A 18 5.67 -24.88 -3.12
N GLU A 19 5.69 -25.66 -2.03
CA GLU A 19 6.14 -27.06 -2.08
C GLU A 19 5.20 -27.99 -2.89
N TRP A 20 4.02 -27.50 -3.26
CA TRP A 20 3.01 -28.22 -4.04
C TRP A 20 2.94 -27.75 -5.50
N GLY A 21 3.76 -26.77 -5.90
CA GLY A 21 3.79 -26.27 -7.27
C GLY A 21 2.80 -25.14 -7.54
N ASP A 22 2.10 -24.63 -6.52
CA ASP A 22 1.16 -23.54 -6.65
C ASP A 22 1.88 -22.18 -6.60
N THR A 23 1.36 -21.22 -7.38
CA THR A 23 1.86 -19.86 -7.38
C THR A 23 1.37 -19.15 -6.12
N VAL A 24 2.27 -18.98 -5.17
CA VAL A 24 2.02 -18.24 -3.94
C VAL A 24 2.68 -16.88 -3.96
N ASP A 25 2.19 -16.04 -3.08
CA ASP A 25 2.59 -14.67 -2.91
C ASP A 25 4.00 -14.59 -2.26
N ASN A 26 4.98 -13.98 -2.93
CA ASN A 26 6.35 -13.94 -2.41
C ASN A 26 6.44 -13.00 -1.20
N ASN A 27 6.95 -13.52 -0.08
CA ASN A 27 7.14 -12.76 1.15
C ASN A 27 8.56 -12.18 1.29
N THR A 28 9.41 -12.36 0.28
CA THR A 28 10.75 -11.77 0.24
C THR A 28 10.64 -10.28 -0.07
N PRO A 29 11.14 -9.38 0.80
CA PRO A 29 11.10 -7.96 0.54
C PRO A 29 12.09 -7.59 -0.59
N ALA A 30 11.58 -6.96 -1.65
CA ALA A 30 12.40 -6.43 -2.73
C ALA A 30 13.16 -5.17 -2.28
N VAL A 31 12.51 -4.34 -1.46
CA VAL A 31 13.12 -3.15 -0.84
C VAL A 31 12.60 -3.05 0.59
N SER A 32 13.48 -2.78 1.56
CA SER A 32 13.13 -2.69 2.98
C SER A 32 13.53 -1.35 3.59
N GLY A 33 12.93 -1.03 4.75
CA GLY A 33 13.31 0.14 5.55
C GLY A 33 12.84 1.49 4.99
N ILE A 34 11.86 1.49 4.10
CA ILE A 34 11.38 2.68 3.41
C ILE A 34 10.55 3.52 4.39
N PRO A 35 10.91 4.79 4.63
CA PRO A 35 10.12 5.65 5.51
C PRO A 35 8.75 5.91 4.88
N ALA A 36 7.69 5.50 5.56
CA ALA A 36 6.33 5.67 5.07
C ALA A 36 5.42 6.27 6.13
N SER A 37 4.35 6.90 5.65
CA SER A 37 3.25 7.37 6.48
C SER A 37 2.02 6.52 6.16
N LEU A 38 1.63 5.62 7.07
CA LEU A 38 0.43 4.80 6.96
C LEU A 38 -0.68 5.40 7.82
N VAL A 39 -1.81 5.76 7.21
CA VAL A 39 -2.96 6.35 7.93
C VAL A 39 -4.23 5.59 7.56
N GLU A 40 -4.88 4.97 8.55
CA GLU A 40 -6.19 4.35 8.35
C GLU A 40 -7.25 5.42 8.12
N ARG A 41 -8.09 5.20 7.12
CA ARG A 41 -9.19 6.08 6.72
C ARG A 41 -10.43 5.22 6.53
N SER A 42 -11.58 5.77 6.92
CA SER A 42 -12.88 5.21 6.62
C SER A 42 -13.59 6.11 5.62
N ARG A 43 -14.16 5.52 4.56
CA ARG A 43 -15.03 6.24 3.62
C ARG A 43 -16.40 5.59 3.63
N LEU A 44 -17.42 6.43 3.76
CA LEU A 44 -18.80 6.03 3.56
C LEU A 44 -19.07 6.11 2.04
N ILE A 45 -19.43 4.97 1.47
CA ILE A 45 -19.80 4.87 0.06
C ILE A 45 -21.27 4.51 0.00
N THR A 46 -22.01 5.30 -0.79
CA THR A 46 -23.38 5.03 -1.17
C THR A 46 -23.37 4.80 -2.68
N THR A 47 -23.74 3.60 -3.10
CA THR A 47 -23.90 3.25 -4.52
C THR A 47 -25.38 3.31 -4.89
N PRO A 48 -25.75 3.82 -6.08
CA PRO A 48 -27.16 3.90 -6.48
C PRO A 48 -27.88 2.54 -6.47
N GLU A 49 -27.13 1.46 -6.71
CA GLU A 49 -27.62 0.07 -6.75
C GLU A 49 -27.92 -0.51 -5.35
N GLN A 50 -27.35 0.07 -4.30
CA GLN A 50 -27.57 -0.34 -2.92
C GLN A 50 -27.70 0.90 -2.03
N PRO A 51 -28.92 1.32 -1.67
CA PRO A 51 -29.16 2.52 -0.88
C PRO A 51 -28.70 2.41 0.58
N THR A 52 -28.13 1.26 0.99
CA THR A 52 -27.56 1.08 2.32
C THR A 52 -26.13 1.60 2.33
N PRO A 53 -25.81 2.64 3.12
CA PRO A 53 -24.45 3.19 3.17
C PRO A 53 -23.48 2.15 3.74
N ARG A 54 -22.39 1.89 3.01
CA ARG A 54 -21.33 0.97 3.44
C ARG A 54 -20.11 1.76 3.88
N VAL A 55 -19.62 1.48 5.09
CA VAL A 55 -18.34 1.99 5.56
C VAL A 55 -17.23 1.06 5.08
N ILE A 56 -16.39 1.55 4.16
CA ILE A 56 -15.15 0.86 3.80
C ILE A 56 -13.99 1.43 4.62
N ARG A 57 -13.12 0.54 5.10
CA ARG A 57 -11.86 0.91 5.74
C ARG A 57 -10.73 0.65 4.75
N TYR A 58 -9.91 1.66 4.53
CA TYR A 58 -8.72 1.59 3.68
C TYR A 58 -7.59 2.34 4.35
N THR A 59 -6.36 1.97 4.05
CA THR A 59 -5.17 2.64 4.59
C THR A 59 -4.56 3.48 3.48
N VAL A 60 -4.24 4.74 3.76
CA VAL A 60 -3.51 5.57 2.81
C VAL A 60 -2.04 5.54 3.19
N GLY A 61 -1.21 5.05 2.27
CA GLY A 61 0.24 5.08 2.37
C GLY A 61 0.82 6.28 1.63
N ARG A 62 1.83 6.93 2.23
CA ARG A 62 2.69 7.89 1.53
C ARG A 62 4.12 7.39 1.56
N LEU A 63 4.72 7.25 0.40
CA LEU A 63 6.10 6.80 0.21
C LEU A 63 6.91 7.84 -0.57
N PRO A 64 8.25 7.83 -0.45
CA PRO A 64 9.11 8.65 -1.30
C PRO A 64 8.86 8.34 -2.78
N GLY A 65 8.78 9.37 -3.63
CA GLY A 65 8.42 9.22 -5.05
C GLY A 65 9.36 8.39 -5.92
N ARG A 66 10.56 8.02 -5.43
CA ARG A 66 11.52 7.14 -6.13
C ARG A 66 11.38 5.67 -5.75
N THR A 67 10.38 5.32 -4.94
CA THR A 67 10.19 3.94 -4.49
C THR A 67 9.64 3.10 -5.64
N PRO A 68 10.28 1.97 -6.01
CA PRO A 68 9.71 1.05 -6.98
C PRO A 68 8.53 0.33 -6.32
N VAL A 69 7.31 0.76 -6.65
CA VAL A 69 6.06 0.10 -6.25
C VAL A 69 5.12 0.04 -7.45
N GLY A 70 4.55 -1.14 -7.69
CA GLY A 70 3.50 -1.40 -8.66
C GLY A 70 2.15 -1.69 -7.97
N PRO A 71 1.04 -1.74 -8.74
CA PRO A 71 -0.27 -2.07 -8.21
C PRO A 71 -0.40 -3.53 -7.75
N GLU A 72 0.41 -4.44 -8.31
CA GLU A 72 0.45 -5.87 -7.95
C GLU A 72 1.27 -6.12 -6.67
N ASP A 73 2.03 -5.12 -6.20
CA ASP A 73 2.92 -5.27 -5.06
C ASP A 73 2.17 -5.18 -3.74
N ARG A 74 2.80 -5.73 -2.70
CA ARG A 74 2.30 -5.69 -1.33
C ARG A 74 3.29 -4.94 -0.44
N ILE A 75 2.78 -4.34 0.61
CA ILE A 75 3.56 -3.57 1.56
C ILE A 75 3.44 -4.21 2.93
N ARG A 76 4.57 -4.52 3.53
CA ARG A 76 4.67 -4.97 4.90
C ARG A 76 5.11 -3.82 5.78
N ASP A 77 4.39 -3.58 6.87
CA ASP A 77 4.85 -2.69 7.93
C ASP A 77 5.91 -3.41 8.78
N ASP A 78 7.13 -2.87 8.83
CA ASP A 78 8.25 -3.49 9.55
C ASP A 78 8.02 -3.47 11.07
N ARG A 79 7.23 -2.51 11.57
CA ARG A 79 6.98 -2.35 13.01
C ARG A 79 5.91 -3.31 13.53
N THR A 80 4.82 -3.49 12.78
CA THR A 80 3.68 -4.31 13.21
C THR A 80 3.62 -5.69 12.53
N GLY A 81 4.38 -5.89 11.45
CA GLY A 81 4.31 -7.09 10.63
C GLY A 81 3.06 -7.18 9.74
N ALA A 82 2.16 -6.18 9.77
CA ALA A 82 0.95 -6.19 8.98
C ALA A 82 1.25 -6.06 7.48
N ILE A 83 0.56 -6.86 6.67
CA ILE A 83 0.67 -6.83 5.20
C ILE A 83 -0.54 -6.11 4.61
N TYR A 84 -0.26 -5.28 3.63
CA TYR A 84 -1.24 -4.48 2.91
C TYR A 84 -1.07 -4.70 1.41
N ALA A 85 -2.14 -5.02 0.71
CA ALA A 85 -2.16 -5.04 -0.75
C ALA A 85 -2.37 -3.62 -1.29
N ILE A 86 -1.66 -3.28 -2.36
CA ILE A 86 -1.86 -2.01 -3.06
C ILE A 86 -3.11 -2.12 -3.92
N THR A 87 -4.05 -1.20 -3.72
CA THR A 87 -5.29 -1.13 -4.52
C THR A 87 -5.17 -0.07 -5.60
N ALA A 88 -4.49 1.05 -5.30
CA ALA A 88 -4.23 2.09 -6.28
C ALA A 88 -2.92 2.81 -5.98
N VAL A 89 -2.19 3.13 -7.05
CA VAL A 89 -0.99 3.97 -7.02
C VAL A 89 -1.34 5.30 -7.68
N THR A 90 -1.32 6.38 -6.89
CA THR A 90 -1.44 7.74 -7.44
C THR A 90 -0.04 8.31 -7.60
N PRO A 91 0.44 8.52 -8.84
CA PRO A 91 1.75 9.06 -9.07
C PRO A 91 1.83 10.51 -8.56
N PRO A 92 3.04 10.96 -8.20
CA PRO A 92 3.23 12.34 -7.81
C PRO A 92 2.88 13.34 -8.94
N SER A 93 2.05 14.34 -8.66
CA SER A 93 1.59 15.34 -9.65
C SER A 93 2.23 16.74 -9.49
N GLY A 94 3.54 16.81 -9.27
CA GLY A 94 4.27 18.07 -9.08
C GLY A 94 5.20 18.40 -10.24
N VAL A 95 5.09 19.61 -10.81
CA VAL A 95 5.91 20.08 -11.94
C VAL A 95 7.30 20.62 -11.51
N GLY A 96 7.52 20.92 -10.22
CA GLY A 96 8.76 21.55 -9.72
C GLY A 96 9.45 20.88 -8.52
N HIS A 97 8.80 19.93 -7.85
CA HIS A 97 9.37 19.13 -6.76
C HIS A 97 8.86 17.71 -6.91
N GLN A 98 9.69 16.70 -6.62
CA GLN A 98 9.23 15.32 -6.60
C GLN A 98 8.37 15.09 -5.34
N PRO A 99 7.04 15.08 -5.46
CA PRO A 99 6.13 14.82 -4.36
C PRO A 99 6.23 13.36 -3.89
N ASP A 100 5.72 13.12 -2.68
CA ASP A 100 5.50 11.78 -2.15
C ASP A 100 4.47 11.05 -3.02
N LEU A 101 4.72 9.77 -3.27
CA LEU A 101 3.80 8.86 -3.95
C LEU A 101 2.70 8.44 -2.98
N ARG A 102 1.45 8.47 -3.45
CA ARG A 102 0.28 8.13 -2.64
C ARG A 102 -0.24 6.76 -3.05
N LEU A 103 -0.41 5.90 -2.06
CA LEU A 103 -0.98 4.57 -2.22
C LEU A 103 -2.28 4.46 -1.46
N ASP A 104 -3.27 3.86 -2.08
CA ASP A 104 -4.44 3.34 -1.37
C ASP A 104 -4.22 1.85 -1.14
N LEU A 105 -4.26 1.46 0.11
CA LEU A 105 -3.86 0.16 0.62
C LEU A 105 -5.05 -0.53 1.29
N LYS A 106 -5.13 -1.84 1.11
CA LYS A 106 -6.08 -2.69 1.81
C LYS A 106 -5.32 -3.69 2.66
N ARG A 107 -5.66 -3.78 3.94
CA ARG A 107 -5.03 -4.76 4.83
C ARG A 107 -5.43 -6.17 4.37
N VAL A 108 -4.43 -7.05 4.25
CA VAL A 108 -4.62 -8.47 3.96
C VAL A 108 -4.23 -9.24 5.22
N THR A 109 -4.97 -10.32 5.50
CA THR A 109 -4.74 -11.18 6.68
C THR A 109 -4.18 -12.50 6.20
#